data_AF-A0A2B4S1F0-F1
#
_entry.id   AF-A0A2B4S1F0-F1
#
_cell.length_a   1.000
_cell.length_b   1.000
_cell.length_c   1.000
_cell.angle_alpha   90.00
_cell.angle_beta   90.00
_cell.angle_gamma   90.00
#
_symmetry.space_group_name_H-M   'P 1'
#
loop_
_entity.id
_entity.type
_entity.pdbx_description
1 polymer ?
#
loop_
_entity_poly.entity_id
_entity_poly.type
_entity_poly.pdbx_seq_one_letter_code
_entity_poly.pdbx_strand_id
1 'polypeptide(L)'
;MDSCVAEELFYKKFESMKSSKKGKASNLTVYLSDEFYNRAKCSLYAENFKDIEGLSTSDVATIKHKKWTLQHGNITNPDGKIVIPKRDIFKKLCEAHSAIAHRGRDKTEHYIHESYAEISQEVITLFVTLCKLHQQ
;
A
#
# COMPACT_ATOMS: atom_id res chain seq x y z
N MET A 1 6.05 20.56 3.83
CA MET A 1 5.27 20.45 2.58
C MET A 1 3.82 20.45 2.99
N ASP A 2 3.02 21.39 2.50
CA ASP A 2 1.57 21.33 2.68
C ASP A 2 1.02 20.22 1.79
N SER A 3 0.35 19.22 2.37
CA SER A 3 -0.29 18.17 1.61
C SER A 3 -1.61 18.67 0.99
N CYS A 4 -1.85 18.35 -0.27
CA CYS A 4 -3.11 18.69 -0.96
C CYS A 4 -4.34 17.95 -0.43
N VAL A 5 -4.11 16.90 0.37
CA VAL A 5 -5.10 16.09 1.06
C VAL A 5 -4.77 16.14 2.55
N ALA A 6 -5.77 16.35 3.41
CA ALA A 6 -5.59 16.24 4.85
C ALA A 6 -5.40 14.77 5.25
N GLU A 7 -4.32 14.45 5.94
CA GLU A 7 -3.94 13.08 6.31
C GLU A 7 -5.02 12.38 7.15
N GLU A 8 -5.52 13.06 8.19
CA GLU A 8 -6.58 12.54 9.04
C GLU A 8 -7.86 12.19 8.26
N LEU A 9 -8.24 13.06 7.31
CA LEU A 9 -9.41 12.84 6.47
C LEU A 9 -9.21 11.65 5.53
N PHE A 10 -8.00 11.52 4.96
CA PHE A 10 -7.65 10.38 4.14
C PHE A 10 -7.77 9.09 4.94
N TYR A 11 -7.08 8.96 6.08
CA TYR A 11 -7.12 7.73 6.87
C TYR A 11 -8.52 7.41 7.41
N LYS A 12 -9.30 8.41 7.83
CA LYS A 12 -10.69 8.20 8.23
C LYS A 12 -11.51 7.53 7.13
N LYS A 13 -11.41 8.02 5.89
CA LYS A 13 -12.12 7.42 4.74
C LYS A 13 -11.49 6.11 4.29
N PHE A 14 -10.18 5.96 4.43
CA PHE A 14 -9.44 4.75 4.08
C PHE A 14 -9.83 3.56 4.97
N GLU A 15 -9.97 3.79 6.28
CA GLU A 15 -10.49 2.80 7.24
C GLU A 15 -11.96 2.47 6.99
N SER A 16 -12.77 3.48 6.66
CA SER A 16 -14.18 3.28 6.29
C SER A 16 -14.31 2.39 5.05
N MET A 17 -13.44 2.59 4.06
CA MET A 17 -13.37 1.75 2.86
C MET A 17 -13.06 0.30 3.22
N LYS A 18 -12.03 0.03 4.04
CA LYS A 18 -11.71 -1.34 4.44
C LYS A 18 -12.84 -2.00 5.24
N SER A 19 -13.43 -1.26 6.17
CA SER A 19 -14.53 -1.75 7.01
C SER A 19 -15.77 -2.18 6.21
N SER A 20 -15.98 -1.55 5.05
CA SER A 20 -17.10 -1.85 4.14
C SER A 20 -16.87 -3.06 3.21
N LYS A 21 -15.65 -3.59 3.10
CA LYS A 21 -15.30 -4.65 2.14
C LYS A 21 -15.49 -6.05 2.74
N LYS A 22 -15.86 -7.01 1.89
CA LYS A 22 -15.79 -8.44 2.22
C LYS A 22 -14.33 -8.80 2.55
N GLY A 23 -14.12 -9.52 3.64
CA GLY A 23 -12.77 -9.81 4.11
C GLY A 23 -12.05 -8.61 4.74
N LYS A 24 -12.78 -7.70 5.40
CA LYS A 24 -12.23 -6.58 6.18
C LYS A 24 -11.12 -6.95 7.19
N ALA A 25 -11.11 -8.20 7.66
CA ALA A 25 -10.06 -8.74 8.53
C ALA A 25 -8.79 -9.17 7.78
N SER A 26 -8.79 -9.13 6.45
CA SER A 26 -7.64 -9.50 5.62
C SER A 26 -6.48 -8.53 5.81
N ASN A 27 -5.29 -9.09 5.85
CA ASN A 27 -4.03 -8.34 5.91
C ASN A 27 -3.71 -7.60 4.61
N LEU A 28 -4.46 -7.85 3.53
CA LEU A 28 -4.19 -7.33 2.19
C LEU A 28 -5.39 -6.69 1.51
N THR A 29 -6.61 -7.00 1.94
CA THR A 29 -7.81 -6.43 1.31
C THR A 29 -7.83 -4.92 1.58
N VAL A 30 -7.87 -4.14 0.50
CA VAL A 30 -7.73 -2.67 0.44
C VAL A 30 -6.30 -2.16 0.66
N TYR A 31 -5.63 -2.63 1.71
CA TYR A 31 -4.24 -2.28 1.99
C TYR A 31 -3.50 -3.41 2.69
N LEU A 32 -2.18 -3.38 2.56
CA LEU A 32 -1.26 -4.22 3.31
C LEU A 32 -1.09 -3.71 4.75
N SER A 33 -1.45 -4.53 5.75
CA SER A 33 -1.29 -4.15 7.16
C SER A 33 0.18 -4.01 7.55
N ASP A 34 0.48 -3.05 8.41
CA ASP A 34 1.85 -2.77 8.88
C ASP A 34 2.48 -3.97 9.59
N GLU A 35 1.68 -4.66 10.41
CA GLU A 35 2.11 -5.82 11.17
C GLU A 35 2.41 -7.03 10.27
N PHE A 36 1.56 -7.28 9.27
CA PHE A 36 1.82 -8.34 8.30
C PHE A 36 3.04 -8.00 7.43
N TYR A 37 3.19 -6.75 6.97
CA TYR A 37 4.37 -6.32 6.22
C TYR A 37 5.66 -6.54 7.01
N ASN A 38 5.69 -6.15 8.29
CA ASN A 38 6.88 -6.30 9.13
C ASN A 38 7.23 -7.79 9.33
N ARG A 39 6.22 -8.64 9.61
CA ARG A 39 6.41 -10.09 9.72
C ARG A 39 6.90 -10.72 8.41
N ALA A 40 6.27 -10.37 7.28
CA ALA A 40 6.68 -10.83 5.96
C ALA A 40 8.12 -10.42 5.64
N LYS A 41 8.50 -9.18 5.96
CA LYS A 41 9.85 -8.66 5.78
C LYS A 41 10.86 -9.46 6.61
N CYS A 42 10.56 -9.76 7.87
CA CYS A 42 11.41 -10.60 8.71
C CYS A 42 11.58 -12.01 8.12
N SER A 43 10.52 -12.62 7.59
CA SER A 43 10.60 -13.97 7.02
C SER A 43 11.41 -14.02 5.75
N LEU A 44 11.26 -13.00 4.90
CA LEU A 44 12.05 -12.85 3.68
C LEU A 44 13.52 -12.58 3.99
N TYR A 45 13.82 -11.81 5.04
CA TYR A 45 15.19 -11.57 5.50
C TYR A 45 15.85 -12.85 6.05
N ALA A 46 15.12 -13.61 6.86
CA ALA A 46 15.62 -14.85 7.45
C ALA A 46 15.67 -16.04 6.46
N GLU A 47 15.12 -15.86 5.25
CA GLU A 47 14.84 -16.93 4.28
C GLU A 47 14.07 -18.12 4.90
N ASN A 48 13.33 -17.87 5.99
CA ASN A 48 12.67 -18.88 6.79
C ASN A 48 11.30 -18.38 7.26
N PHE A 49 10.29 -19.22 7.03
CA PHE A 49 8.89 -18.95 7.35
C PHE A 49 8.39 -19.75 8.55
N LYS A 50 9.18 -20.68 9.10
CA LYS A 50 8.75 -21.62 10.14
C LYS A 50 8.84 -21.06 11.55
N ASP A 51 9.66 -20.03 11.77
CA ASP A 51 10.02 -19.54 13.10
C ASP A 51 9.60 -18.09 13.37
N ILE A 52 8.79 -17.50 12.47
CA ILE A 52 8.31 -16.12 12.63
C ILE A 52 6.97 -16.15 13.33
N GLU A 53 6.97 -15.75 14.59
CA GLU A 53 5.77 -15.66 15.41
C GLU A 53 4.69 -14.79 14.74
N GLY A 54 3.47 -15.33 14.72
CA GLY A 54 2.29 -14.62 14.21
C GLY A 54 2.08 -14.65 12.70
N LEU A 55 2.94 -15.29 11.89
CA LEU A 55 2.56 -15.63 10.51
C LEU A 55 1.72 -16.90 10.48
N SER A 56 0.48 -16.78 10.01
CA SER A 56 -0.37 -17.95 9.77
C SER A 56 0.10 -18.72 8.52
N THR A 57 -0.32 -19.99 8.39
CA THR A 57 -0.10 -20.78 7.17
C THR A 57 -0.63 -20.08 5.91
N SER A 58 -1.77 -19.38 6.02
CA SER A 58 -2.34 -18.56 4.93
C SER A 58 -1.48 -17.34 4.58
N ASP A 59 -0.87 -16.70 5.56
CA ASP A 59 0.03 -15.58 5.33
C ASP A 59 1.29 -16.04 4.57
N VAL A 60 1.89 -17.15 5.00
CA VAL A 60 3.05 -17.76 4.32
C VAL A 60 2.70 -18.16 2.89
N ALA A 61 1.55 -18.80 2.69
CA ALA A 61 1.05 -19.15 1.36
C ALA A 61 0.89 -17.90 0.48
N THR A 62 0.40 -16.80 1.05
CA THR A 62 0.23 -15.54 0.34
C THR A 62 1.56 -14.92 -0.08
N ILE A 63 2.55 -14.84 0.82
CA ILE A 63 3.89 -14.32 0.50
C ILE A 63 4.53 -15.13 -0.63
N LYS A 64 4.46 -16.47 -0.55
CA LYS A 64 4.97 -17.38 -1.58
C LYS A 64 4.25 -17.22 -2.91
N HIS A 65 2.91 -17.16 -2.88
CA HIS A 65 2.09 -16.98 -4.08
C HIS A 65 2.37 -15.65 -4.79
N LYS A 66 2.52 -14.57 -4.01
CA LYS A 66 2.88 -13.24 -4.51
C LYS A 66 4.33 -13.15 -5.02
N LYS A 67 5.15 -14.17 -4.74
CA LYS A 67 6.57 -14.24 -5.12
C LYS A 67 7.36 -13.00 -4.68
N TRP A 68 7.06 -12.53 -3.48
CA TRP A 68 7.76 -11.38 -2.91
C TRP A 68 9.20 -11.73 -2.54
N THR A 69 10.10 -10.76 -2.71
CA THR A 69 11.52 -10.88 -2.36
C THR A 69 11.97 -9.67 -1.56
N LEU A 70 13.08 -9.78 -0.82
CA LEU A 70 13.67 -8.65 -0.11
C LEU A 70 14.82 -8.06 -0.95
N GLN A 71 14.72 -6.78 -1.29
CA GLN A 71 15.75 -6.05 -2.03
C GLN A 71 16.00 -4.71 -1.34
N HIS A 72 17.27 -4.41 -1.03
CA HIS A 72 17.68 -3.16 -0.36
C HIS A 72 16.85 -2.82 0.89
N GLY A 73 16.46 -3.85 1.66
CA GLY A 73 15.64 -3.69 2.86
C GLY A 73 14.14 -3.45 2.61
N ASN A 74 13.66 -3.54 1.37
CA ASN A 74 12.24 -3.43 1.04
C ASN A 74 11.69 -4.73 0.45
N ILE A 75 10.42 -5.02 0.70
CA ILE A 75 9.73 -6.09 -0.01
C ILE A 75 9.46 -5.61 -1.44
N THR A 76 9.77 -6.44 -2.42
CA THR A 76 9.52 -6.18 -3.84
C THR A 76 8.71 -7.29 -4.47
N ASN A 77 7.86 -6.95 -5.44
CA ASN A 77 7.16 -7.92 -6.27
C ASN A 77 8.07 -8.43 -7.41
N PRO A 78 7.64 -9.43 -8.22
CA PRO A 78 8.43 -9.95 -9.35
C PRO A 78 8.80 -8.93 -10.41
N ASP A 79 8.06 -7.82 -10.52
CA ASP A 79 8.34 -6.74 -11.46
C ASP A 79 9.35 -5.71 -10.90
N GLY A 80 9.93 -5.98 -9.72
CA GLY A 80 10.86 -5.07 -9.04
C GLY A 80 10.20 -3.89 -8.34
N LYS A 81 8.86 -3.84 -8.28
CA LYS A 81 8.12 -2.75 -7.64
C LYS A 81 8.08 -2.94 -6.13
N ILE A 82 8.26 -1.84 -5.40
CA ILE A 82 8.28 -1.84 -3.93
C ILE A 82 6.86 -2.05 -3.40
N VAL A 83 6.69 -3.02 -2.51
CA VAL A 83 5.45 -3.28 -1.79
C VAL A 83 5.35 -2.29 -0.63
N ILE A 84 4.24 -1.56 -0.54
CA ILE A 84 4.07 -0.46 0.42
C ILE A 84 3.08 -0.86 1.53
N PRO A 85 3.47 -0.77 2.83
CA PRO A 85 2.55 -0.97 3.95
C PRO A 85 1.66 0.25 4.17
N LYS A 86 0.53 0.05 4.86
CA LYS A 86 -0.48 1.09 5.15
C LYS A 86 0.12 2.42 5.59
N ARG A 87 1.05 2.43 6.56
CA ARG A 87 1.65 3.65 7.11
C ARG A 87 2.32 4.57 6.07
N ASP A 88 2.78 3.99 4.97
CA ASP A 88 3.55 4.71 3.95
C ASP A 88 2.69 5.15 2.76
N ILE A 89 1.46 4.62 2.63
CA ILE A 89 0.58 4.88 1.47
C ILE A 89 0.30 6.38 1.30
N PHE A 90 -0.07 7.07 2.38
CA PHE A 90 -0.43 8.50 2.29
C PHE A 90 0.74 9.33 1.76
N LYS A 91 1.92 9.14 2.33
CA LYS A 91 3.13 9.85 1.92
C LYS A 91 3.44 9.61 0.43
N LYS A 92 3.35 8.37 -0.03
CA LYS A 92 3.61 8.01 -1.43
C LYS A 92 2.60 8.61 -2.41
N LEU A 93 1.33 8.66 -2.01
CA LEU A 93 0.30 9.31 -2.82
C LEU A 93 0.50 10.84 -2.87
N CYS A 94 0.88 11.48 -1.77
CA CYS A 94 1.22 12.90 -1.78
C CYS A 94 2.41 13.20 -2.68
N GLU A 95 3.50 12.42 -2.59
CA GLU A 95 4.69 12.57 -3.43
C GLU A 95 4.33 12.42 -4.92
N ALA A 96 3.64 11.34 -5.28
CA ALA A 96 3.24 11.07 -6.66
C ALA A 96 2.29 12.14 -7.22
N HIS A 97 1.26 12.50 -6.46
CA HIS A 97 0.25 13.44 -6.94
C HIS A 97 0.82 14.85 -7.10
N SER A 98 1.75 15.25 -6.23
CA SER A 98 2.47 16.52 -6.37
C SER A 98 3.41 16.50 -7.58
N ALA A 99 4.13 15.39 -7.81
CA ALA A 99 5.08 15.25 -8.93
C ALA A 99 4.41 15.39 -10.31
N ILE A 100 3.14 15.01 -10.42
CA ILE A 100 2.36 15.12 -11.66
C ILE A 100 1.48 16.37 -11.71
N ALA A 101 1.76 17.39 -10.89
CA ALA A 101 0.98 18.63 -10.80
C ALA A 101 -0.53 18.38 -10.56
N HIS A 102 -0.83 17.51 -9.60
CA HIS A 102 -2.18 17.18 -9.17
C HIS A 102 -3.09 16.68 -10.30
N ARG A 103 -2.55 16.00 -11.32
CA ARG A 103 -3.37 15.40 -12.38
C ARG A 103 -4.30 14.31 -11.83
N GLY A 104 -5.38 14.05 -12.57
CA GLY A 104 -6.43 13.11 -12.18
C GLY A 104 -5.96 11.67 -11.97
N ARG A 105 -6.92 10.82 -11.59
CA ARG A 105 -6.71 9.42 -11.18
C ARG A 105 -5.78 8.64 -12.10
N ASP A 106 -6.05 8.58 -13.41
CA ASP A 106 -5.26 7.76 -14.36
C ASP A 106 -3.76 8.09 -14.31
N LYS A 107 -3.43 9.38 -14.23
CA LYS A 107 -2.04 9.84 -14.20
C LYS A 107 -1.39 9.57 -12.85
N THR A 108 -2.14 9.71 -11.76
CA THR A 108 -1.66 9.34 -10.41
C THR A 108 -1.40 7.84 -10.32
N GLU A 109 -2.32 7.04 -10.83
CA GLU A 109 -2.22 5.57 -10.88
C GLU A 109 -1.01 5.11 -11.66
N HIS A 110 -0.84 5.64 -12.87
CA HIS A 110 0.32 5.34 -13.70
C HIS A 110 1.64 5.62 -12.96
N TYR A 111 1.79 6.83 -12.40
CA TYR A 111 3.00 7.21 -11.68
C TYR A 111 3.28 6.33 -10.46
N ILE A 112 2.25 6.01 -9.66
CA ILE A 112 2.39 5.13 -8.50
C ILE A 112 2.83 3.73 -8.92
N HIS A 113 2.22 3.17 -9.97
CA HIS A 113 2.50 1.81 -10.41
C HIS A 113 3.79 1.66 -11.21
N GLU A 114 4.50 2.74 -11.53
CA GLU A 114 5.87 2.66 -12.05
C GLU A 114 6.84 2.14 -10.97
N SER A 115 6.63 2.49 -9.71
CA SER A 115 7.57 2.19 -8.62
C SER A 115 7.00 1.33 -7.49
N TYR A 116 5.67 1.30 -7.32
CA TYR A 116 5.01 0.70 -6.17
C TYR A 116 4.01 -0.39 -6.55
N ALA A 117 3.93 -1.40 -5.72
CA ALA A 117 2.98 -2.51 -5.81
C ALA A 117 1.97 -2.47 -4.65
N GLU A 118 0.87 -3.23 -4.82
CA GLU A 118 -0.17 -3.46 -3.79
C GLU A 118 -0.95 -2.20 -3.35
N ILE A 119 -0.91 -1.13 -4.15
CA ILE A 119 -1.81 0.03 -4.00
C ILE A 119 -2.91 -0.11 -5.04
N SER A 120 -4.15 -0.33 -4.61
CA SER A 120 -5.27 -0.51 -5.53
C SER A 120 -5.78 0.83 -6.10
N GLN A 121 -6.38 0.77 -7.30
CA GLN A 121 -7.01 1.92 -7.94
C GLN A 121 -8.08 2.59 -7.05
N GLU A 122 -8.78 1.82 -6.21
CA GLU A 122 -9.79 2.35 -5.28
C GLU A 122 -9.17 3.32 -4.27
N VAL A 123 -7.99 2.97 -3.74
CA VAL A 123 -7.25 3.82 -2.78
C VAL A 123 -6.76 5.10 -3.46
N ILE A 124 -6.25 4.97 -4.70
CA ILE A 124 -5.79 6.11 -5.50
C ILE A 124 -6.98 7.04 -5.83
N THR A 125 -8.11 6.47 -6.21
CA THR A 125 -9.34 7.22 -6.50
C THR A 125 -9.83 7.97 -5.26
N LEU A 126 -9.83 7.32 -4.10
CA LEU A 126 -10.17 7.96 -2.83
C LEU A 126 -9.27 9.17 -2.58
N PHE A 127 -7.95 9.00 -2.70
CA PHE A 127 -6.99 10.07 -2.45
C PHE A 127 -7.22 11.26 -3.38
N VAL A 128 -7.32 11.02 -4.69
CA VAL A 128 -7.50 12.08 -5.70
C VAL A 128 -8.82 12.85 -5.47
N THR A 129 -9.89 12.16 -5.10
CA THR A 129 -11.20 12.79 -4.80
C THR A 129 -11.13 13.74 -3.59
N LEU A 130 -10.19 13.52 -2.67
CA LEU A 130 -9.99 14.37 -1.49
C LEU A 130 -9.02 15.52 -1.72
N CYS A 131 -8.37 15.59 -2.88
CA CYS A 131 -7.45 16.67 -3.17
C CYS A 131 -8.22 17.96 -3.44
N LYS A 132 -7.95 18.97 -2.61
CA LYS A 132 -8.67 20.26 -2.61
C LYS A 132 -8.53 21.01 -3.94
N LEU A 133 -7.46 20.74 -4.70
CA LEU A 133 -7.19 21.38 -5.99
C LEU A 133 -8.06 20.84 -7.14
N HIS A 134 -8.71 19.68 -6.97
CA HIS A 134 -9.72 19.19 -7.93
C HIS A 134 -11.13 19.74 -7.62
N GLN A 135 -11.30 20.39 -6.47
CA GLN A 135 -12.59 20.91 -6.01
C GLN A 135 -12.76 22.41 -6.29
N GLN A 136 -11.76 23.02 -6.96
CA GLN A 136 -11.75 24.41 -7.44
C GLN A 136 -12.14 24.42 -8.92
#